data_AF-A0A074SBA0-F1
#
_entry.id   AF-A0A074SBA0-F1
#
_cell.length_a   1.000
_cell.length_b   1.000
_cell.length_c   1.000
_cell.angle_alpha   90.00
_cell.angle_beta   90.00
_cell.angle_gamma   90.00
#
_symmetry.space_group_name_H-M   'P 1'
#
loop_
_entity.id
_entity.type
_entity.pdbx_description
1 polymer ?
#
loop_
_entity_poly.entity_id
_entity_poly.type
_entity_poly.pdbx_seq_one_letter_code
_entity_poly.pdbx_strand_id
1 'polypeptide(L)'
;MGANHYGHPLDTSGNTLMTTNFGDGPNGTRIDRWKMRVATRDVGDSLSKTPTLLEFLKVMYDACVGGSCTFISSLHWIDLRQLVQRNLHRRGILHRDINDRNIMIAPKDNGRYYEDCVDGYDDVKYVNQVLDPKQSPKSACLVIDLGHSANLDYRAAVSAESKNSKNFAERKGTPKFISRSVSQGELLPPRYIFSQMPKLDGQSYKLHISCTDSTYEAYNKAVDEGSQSSSEPAATRFTHQLFHDAESTFWVISWFLARSAPNDYEMENKPNPELQLFVNGMEAHYPSNNTSDQRACFSTMLETWKQILHPRLVDVAPMLSEMHKYILPEWGYRLELNKEYPEHAHEALMRLLLREIVRIEDDKTKDVVFAPLGTRNLLE
;
A
#
# COMPACT_ATOMS: atom_id res chain seq x y z
N MET A 1 -0.35 29.01 -10.82
CA MET A 1 -0.69 27.77 -11.53
C MET A 1 -1.61 26.97 -10.62
N GLY A 2 -2.76 26.53 -11.13
CA GLY A 2 -3.73 25.73 -10.36
C GLY A 2 -3.61 24.24 -10.68
N ALA A 3 -4.44 23.41 -10.08
CA ALA A 3 -4.67 22.03 -10.50
C ALA A 3 -6.18 21.79 -10.64
N ASN A 4 -6.59 20.90 -11.55
CA ASN A 4 -7.99 20.57 -11.74
C ASN A 4 -8.51 19.68 -10.61
N HIS A 5 -9.77 19.25 -10.74
CA HIS A 5 -10.44 18.48 -9.68
C HIS A 5 -9.78 17.13 -9.34
N TYR A 6 -8.81 16.72 -10.15
CA TYR A 6 -8.14 15.43 -10.07
C TYR A 6 -6.63 15.58 -9.87
N GLY A 7 -6.16 16.78 -9.50
CA GLY A 7 -4.75 17.05 -9.24
C GLY A 7 -3.89 17.23 -10.50
N HIS A 8 -4.51 17.30 -11.69
CA HIS A 8 -3.75 17.62 -12.89
C HIS A 8 -3.42 19.12 -12.94
N PRO A 9 -2.17 19.50 -13.20
CA PRO A 9 -1.78 20.91 -13.32
C PRO A 9 -2.61 21.65 -14.37
N LEU A 10 -2.90 22.92 -14.08
CA LEU A 10 -3.59 23.84 -14.96
C LEU A 10 -2.65 24.96 -15.42
N ASP A 11 -2.77 25.35 -16.67
CA ASP A 11 -2.10 26.54 -17.20
C ASP A 11 -2.72 27.83 -16.61
N THR A 12 -2.17 28.98 -16.98
CA THR A 12 -2.69 30.28 -16.53
C THR A 12 -4.11 30.57 -17.01
N SER A 13 -4.63 29.78 -17.96
CA SER A 13 -5.98 29.88 -18.52
C SER A 13 -6.95 28.86 -17.90
N GLY A 14 -6.51 28.05 -16.93
CA GLY A 14 -7.34 27.05 -16.26
C GLY A 14 -7.50 25.74 -17.03
N ASN A 15 -6.80 25.57 -18.15
CA ASN A 15 -6.82 24.33 -18.93
C ASN A 15 -5.77 23.34 -18.40
N THR A 16 -6.06 22.05 -18.47
CA THR A 16 -5.13 21.03 -17.98
C THR A 16 -3.84 21.05 -18.81
N LEU A 17 -2.71 21.34 -18.16
CA LEU A 17 -1.39 21.31 -18.76
C LEU A 17 -1.06 19.88 -19.21
N MET A 18 -0.87 19.71 -20.51
CA MET A 18 -0.34 18.51 -21.15
C MET A 18 0.89 18.90 -22.00
N THR A 19 2.01 18.17 -21.91
CA THR A 19 3.23 18.42 -22.73
C THR A 19 3.83 17.11 -23.35
N THR A 20 4.83 17.18 -24.28
CA THR A 20 5.22 16.43 -25.56
C THR A 20 5.80 14.96 -25.87
N ASN A 21 7.04 14.66 -26.37
CA ASN A 21 7.38 13.52 -27.32
C ASN A 21 8.19 12.21 -26.95
N PHE A 22 7.92 11.09 -27.66
CA PHE A 22 8.84 9.97 -28.00
C PHE A 22 8.52 9.44 -29.43
N GLY A 23 9.25 9.88 -30.47
CA GLY A 23 9.30 9.26 -31.81
C GLY A 23 7.98 9.00 -32.56
N ASP A 24 8.09 8.44 -33.77
CA ASP A 24 6.95 8.21 -34.68
C ASP A 24 6.26 6.85 -34.42
N GLY A 25 4.92 6.84 -34.39
CA GLY A 25 4.11 5.61 -34.25
C GLY A 25 4.00 4.78 -35.54
N PRO A 26 3.40 3.57 -35.50
CA PRO A 26 3.18 2.75 -36.69
C PRO A 26 2.21 3.51 -37.61
N ASN A 27 2.74 4.03 -38.73
CA ASN A 27 2.13 4.94 -39.73
C ASN A 27 2.61 6.41 -39.71
N GLY A 28 3.67 6.75 -38.97
CA GLY A 28 4.26 8.10 -39.01
C GLY A 28 3.42 9.17 -38.28
N THR A 29 2.38 8.76 -37.55
CA THR A 29 1.61 9.66 -36.70
C THR A 29 2.31 9.76 -35.35
N ARG A 30 2.74 10.98 -35.00
CA ARG A 30 3.40 11.34 -33.76
C ARG A 30 2.44 11.17 -32.57
N ILE A 31 2.81 10.34 -31.60
CA ILE A 31 2.06 10.11 -30.36
C ILE A 31 2.90 10.62 -29.18
N ASP A 32 2.29 11.45 -28.34
CA ASP A 32 2.99 12.24 -27.32
C ASP A 32 2.48 11.91 -25.88
N ARG A 33 3.35 11.90 -24.85
CA ARG A 33 2.99 11.64 -23.41
C ARG A 33 3.98 12.25 -22.39
N TRP A 34 3.56 13.19 -21.50
CA TRP A 34 4.43 13.82 -20.46
C TRP A 34 3.93 13.68 -19.03
N LYS A 35 4.90 13.72 -18.11
CA LYS A 35 4.75 13.63 -16.64
C LYS A 35 5.24 14.93 -16.00
N MET A 36 4.35 15.69 -15.38
CA MET A 36 4.73 16.84 -14.54
C MET A 36 4.95 16.36 -13.10
N ARG A 37 6.10 16.70 -12.49
CA ARG A 37 6.35 16.47 -11.06
C ARG A 37 6.09 17.77 -10.30
N VAL A 38 5.11 17.79 -9.42
CA VAL A 38 4.98 18.87 -8.44
C VAL A 38 6.05 18.62 -7.39
N ALA A 39 7.08 19.46 -7.35
CA ALA A 39 7.99 19.52 -6.21
C ALA A 39 7.24 20.19 -5.07
N THR A 40 6.63 19.39 -4.19
CA THR A 40 6.23 19.87 -2.87
C THR A 40 7.50 20.29 -2.13
N ARG A 41 7.45 21.32 -1.27
CA ARG A 41 8.50 21.51 -0.26
C ARG A 41 8.70 20.15 0.43
N ASP A 42 9.92 19.78 0.82
CA ASP A 42 10.18 18.52 1.51
C ASP A 42 9.28 18.44 2.76
N VAL A 43 8.14 17.76 2.62
CA VAL A 43 7.17 17.57 3.69
C VAL A 43 7.26 16.12 4.06
N GLY A 44 7.65 15.87 5.30
CA GLY A 44 7.85 14.52 5.83
C GLY A 44 9.26 13.97 5.62
N ASP A 45 9.49 12.81 6.22
CA ASP A 45 10.77 12.12 6.24
C ASP A 45 10.70 10.78 5.51
N SER A 46 11.82 10.30 4.96
CA SER A 46 11.89 8.95 4.39
C SER A 46 11.60 7.89 5.46
N LEU A 47 10.96 6.78 5.08
CA LEU A 47 10.80 5.60 5.92
C LEU A 47 12.13 5.11 6.54
N SER A 48 13.25 5.29 5.83
CA SER A 48 14.58 4.94 6.35
C SER A 48 14.97 5.69 7.63
N LYS A 49 14.32 6.83 7.92
CA LYS A 49 14.55 7.63 9.13
C LYS A 49 13.66 7.23 10.29
N THR A 50 12.82 6.21 10.15
CA THR A 50 11.96 5.79 11.24
C THR A 50 12.82 5.27 12.41
N PRO A 51 12.66 5.80 13.64
CA PRO A 51 13.58 5.51 14.74
C PRO A 51 13.31 4.16 15.40
N THR A 52 12.05 3.70 15.44
CA THR A 52 11.67 2.46 16.12
C THR A 52 10.67 1.64 15.31
N LEU A 53 10.58 0.35 15.65
CA LEU A 53 9.60 -0.57 15.10
C LEU A 53 8.17 -0.04 15.29
N LEU A 54 7.83 0.45 16.48
CA LEU A 54 6.50 1.00 16.76
C LEU A 54 6.16 2.18 15.86
N GLU A 55 7.08 3.14 15.68
CA GLU A 55 6.84 4.26 14.78
C GLU A 55 6.64 3.76 13.34
N PHE A 56 7.43 2.78 12.89
CA PHE A 56 7.31 2.22 11.55
C PHE A 56 5.95 1.57 11.30
N LEU A 57 5.51 0.73 12.24
CA LEU A 57 4.21 0.06 12.13
C LEU A 57 3.05 1.06 12.13
N LYS A 58 3.15 2.15 12.90
CA LYS A 58 2.17 3.25 12.88
C LYS A 58 2.09 3.94 11.51
N VAL A 59 3.24 4.23 10.89
CA VAL A 59 3.28 4.79 9.52
C VAL A 59 2.64 3.82 8.53
N MET A 60 2.99 2.53 8.60
CA MET A 60 2.46 1.53 7.66
C MET A 60 0.98 1.21 7.89
N TYR A 61 0.49 1.31 9.14
CA TYR A 61 -0.94 1.23 9.43
C TYR A 61 -1.67 2.37 8.73
N ASP A 62 -1.20 3.59 8.93
CA ASP A 62 -1.77 4.77 8.29
C ASP A 62 -1.56 4.79 6.78
N ALA A 63 -0.59 4.07 6.21
CA ALA A 63 -0.48 3.88 4.76
C ALA A 63 -1.62 3.00 4.19
N CYS A 64 -2.15 2.08 5.01
CA CYS A 64 -3.23 1.17 4.64
C CYS A 64 -4.63 1.76 4.92
N VAL A 65 -4.75 2.65 5.90
CA VAL A 65 -6.02 3.26 6.34
C VAL A 65 -6.78 3.97 5.22
N GLY A 66 -8.10 3.90 5.27
CA GLY A 66 -8.94 4.91 4.64
C GLY A 66 -10.34 4.82 5.19
N GLY A 67 -11.03 5.93 5.08
CA GLY A 67 -12.36 6.17 5.64
C GLY A 67 -13.36 6.49 4.56
N SER A 68 -14.61 6.11 4.81
CA SER A 68 -15.74 6.38 3.92
C SER A 68 -15.80 7.87 3.52
N CYS A 69 -16.18 8.12 2.28
CA CYS A 69 -16.63 9.43 1.84
C CYS A 69 -18.01 9.21 1.24
N THR A 70 -19.03 9.49 2.03
CA THR A 70 -20.31 9.89 1.47
C THR A 70 -20.09 11.17 0.67
N PHE A 71 -20.61 11.20 -0.56
CA PHE A 71 -20.55 12.34 -1.48
C PHE A 71 -20.81 13.69 -0.76
N ILE A 72 -19.82 14.60 -0.75
CA ILE A 72 -20.07 16.02 -0.50
C ILE A 72 -19.59 16.81 -1.72
N SER A 73 -20.58 17.24 -2.50
CA SER A 73 -20.44 18.22 -3.57
C SER A 73 -20.32 19.63 -2.97
N SER A 74 -19.12 20.05 -2.58
CA SER A 74 -18.89 21.44 -2.18
C SER A 74 -17.47 21.87 -2.53
N LEU A 75 -17.36 22.89 -3.38
CA LEU A 75 -16.11 23.53 -3.79
C LEU A 75 -15.35 24.11 -2.59
N HIS A 76 -14.17 23.55 -2.29
CA HIS A 76 -13.01 24.33 -1.82
C HIS A 76 -11.71 23.56 -2.12
N TRP A 77 -10.91 24.13 -3.01
CA TRP A 77 -9.63 23.58 -3.46
C TRP A 77 -8.50 24.24 -2.67
N ILE A 78 -7.86 23.47 -1.79
CA ILE A 78 -6.44 23.48 -1.40
C ILE A 78 -6.36 22.43 -0.27
N ASP A 79 -5.85 21.24 -0.59
CA ASP A 79 -4.89 20.47 0.23
C ASP A 79 -4.86 18.98 -0.15
N LEU A 80 -4.07 18.72 -1.19
CA LEU A 80 -3.59 17.40 -1.62
C LEU A 80 -2.53 16.82 -0.66
N ARG A 81 -2.47 17.29 0.61
CA ARG A 81 -1.32 17.02 1.49
C ARG A 81 -1.47 15.80 2.38
N GLN A 82 -2.63 15.15 2.47
CA GLN A 82 -2.78 13.92 3.27
C GLN A 82 -3.55 12.85 2.48
N LEU A 83 -2.89 12.30 1.46
CA LEU A 83 -3.46 11.25 0.64
C LEU A 83 -2.99 9.91 1.18
N VAL A 84 -3.95 9.06 1.54
CA VAL A 84 -3.73 7.66 1.95
C VAL A 84 -4.39 6.75 0.91
N GLN A 85 -3.87 5.54 0.69
CA GLN A 85 -4.23 4.65 -0.42
C GLN A 85 -5.74 4.39 -0.57
N ARG A 86 -6.45 4.06 0.52
CA ARG A 86 -7.91 3.86 0.48
C ARG A 86 -8.69 5.16 0.27
N ASN A 87 -8.21 6.30 0.79
CA ASN A 87 -8.81 7.62 0.54
C ASN A 87 -8.71 8.03 -0.93
N LEU A 88 -7.59 7.70 -1.58
CA LEU A 88 -7.45 7.84 -3.02
C LEU A 88 -8.50 6.99 -3.73
N HIS A 89 -8.64 5.70 -3.38
CA HIS A 89 -9.58 4.81 -4.04
C HIS A 89 -11.03 5.28 -3.93
N ARG A 90 -11.45 5.75 -2.75
CA ARG A 90 -12.80 6.29 -2.53
C ARG A 90 -13.06 7.60 -3.28
N ARG A 91 -12.03 8.33 -3.68
CA ARG A 91 -12.09 9.44 -4.64
C ARG A 91 -11.97 9.00 -6.09
N GLY A 92 -12.10 7.70 -6.34
CA GLY A 92 -11.91 7.09 -7.64
C GLY A 92 -10.46 7.12 -8.11
N ILE A 93 -9.45 7.07 -7.24
CA ILE A 93 -8.02 7.14 -7.63
C ILE A 93 -7.27 5.89 -7.15
N LEU A 94 -6.63 5.16 -8.05
CA LEU A 94 -5.63 4.12 -7.72
C LEU A 94 -4.23 4.70 -7.75
N HIS A 95 -3.34 4.34 -6.81
CA HIS A 95 -1.98 4.89 -6.77
C HIS A 95 -1.08 4.22 -7.83
N ARG A 96 -1.12 2.89 -7.91
CA ARG A 96 -0.41 2.04 -8.90
C ARG A 96 1.12 2.08 -8.86
N ASP A 97 1.72 2.77 -7.90
CA ASP A 97 3.18 2.82 -7.71
C ASP A 97 3.55 3.04 -6.25
N ILE A 98 3.06 2.17 -5.38
CA ILE A 98 3.45 2.15 -3.98
C ILE A 98 4.86 1.59 -3.84
N ASN A 99 5.73 2.33 -3.16
CA ASN A 99 7.12 1.95 -2.90
C ASN A 99 7.66 2.70 -1.67
N ASP A 100 8.87 2.35 -1.24
CA ASP A 100 9.55 2.90 -0.06
C ASP A 100 9.94 4.39 -0.15
N ARG A 101 9.83 5.01 -1.33
CA ARG A 101 10.04 6.45 -1.56
C ARG A 101 8.75 7.24 -1.64
N ASN A 102 7.65 6.57 -1.98
CA ASN A 102 6.33 7.17 -2.12
C ASN A 102 5.51 7.11 -0.83
N ILE A 103 5.99 6.37 0.18
CA ILE A 103 5.48 6.40 1.55
C ILE A 103 6.48 7.18 2.41
N MET A 104 6.00 8.20 3.11
CA MET A 104 6.80 9.08 3.95
C MET A 104 6.23 9.16 5.36
N ILE A 105 7.10 9.45 6.32
CA ILE A 105 6.74 9.77 7.70
C ILE A 105 6.17 11.18 7.71
N ALA A 106 4.97 11.35 8.27
CA ALA A 106 4.36 12.67 8.40
C ALA A 106 5.19 13.58 9.34
N PRO A 107 5.31 14.89 9.04
CA PRO A 107 6.11 15.80 9.84
C PRO A 107 5.50 15.99 11.25
N LYS A 108 6.30 15.83 12.32
CA LYS A 108 5.79 15.90 13.71
C LYS A 108 5.34 17.30 14.14
N ASP A 109 6.01 18.36 13.64
CA ASP A 109 5.95 19.73 14.18
C ASP A 109 5.28 20.76 13.27
N ASN A 110 4.81 20.35 12.08
CA ASN A 110 4.28 21.31 11.11
C ASN A 110 2.76 21.46 11.30
N GLY A 111 2.34 22.35 12.20
CA GLY A 111 0.92 22.64 12.47
C GLY A 111 0.10 22.86 11.20
N ARG A 112 0.66 23.56 10.21
CA ARG A 112 0.06 23.77 8.88
C ARG A 112 -0.20 22.51 8.06
N TYR A 113 0.44 21.38 8.36
CA TYR A 113 0.13 20.11 7.70
C TYR A 113 -1.15 19.49 8.27
N TYR A 114 -1.45 19.75 9.55
CA TYR A 114 -2.59 19.20 10.28
C TYR A 114 -3.75 20.19 10.44
N GLU A 115 -3.54 21.49 10.20
CA GLU A 115 -4.57 22.54 10.19
C GLU A 115 -5.73 22.20 9.23
N ASP A 116 -5.44 21.58 8.09
CA ASP A 116 -6.45 21.15 7.11
C ASP A 116 -7.01 19.75 7.39
N CYS A 117 -6.62 19.14 8.52
CA CYS A 117 -7.10 17.83 8.99
C CYS A 117 -7.90 17.92 10.29
N VAL A 118 -8.23 19.15 10.72
CA VAL A 118 -8.89 19.45 11.99
C VAL A 118 -10.27 18.78 12.11
N ASP A 119 -10.97 18.55 10.99
CA ASP A 119 -12.27 17.87 10.98
C ASP A 119 -12.16 16.37 10.66
N GLY A 120 -10.96 15.88 10.30
CA GLY A 120 -10.79 14.57 9.69
C GLY A 120 -11.56 14.46 8.36
N TYR A 121 -11.39 13.35 7.66
CA TYR A 121 -12.47 12.92 6.78
C TYR A 121 -13.40 12.12 7.68
N ASP A 122 -14.69 12.45 7.70
CA ASP A 122 -15.68 12.04 8.72
C ASP A 122 -15.62 10.54 9.10
N ASP A 123 -15.15 9.68 8.20
CA ASP A 123 -15.12 8.24 8.38
C ASP A 123 -13.70 7.61 8.40
N VAL A 124 -12.60 8.39 8.41
CA VAL A 124 -11.22 7.87 8.50
C VAL A 124 -10.74 7.95 9.95
N LYS A 125 -10.27 6.83 10.52
CA LYS A 125 -9.56 6.83 11.80
C LYS A 125 -8.10 6.43 11.59
N TYR A 126 -7.20 7.40 11.77
CA TYR A 126 -5.76 7.15 11.80
C TYR A 126 -5.39 6.38 13.07
N VAL A 127 -4.20 5.77 13.07
CA VAL A 127 -3.72 4.95 14.19
C VAL A 127 -3.76 5.70 15.52
N ASN A 128 -3.50 7.01 15.52
CA ASN A 128 -3.52 7.80 16.75
C ASN A 128 -4.93 7.88 17.34
N GLN A 129 -5.96 7.97 16.52
CA GLN A 129 -7.37 7.97 16.93
C GLN A 129 -7.85 6.56 17.30
N VAL A 130 -7.33 5.53 16.64
CA VAL A 130 -7.64 4.13 16.99
C VAL A 130 -7.07 3.77 18.35
N LEU A 131 -5.86 4.24 18.66
CA LEU A 131 -5.23 4.03 19.97
C LEU A 131 -5.83 4.92 21.06
N ASP A 132 -6.26 6.14 20.72
CA ASP A 132 -6.90 7.08 21.63
C ASP A 132 -7.99 7.90 20.89
N PRO A 133 -9.27 7.51 20.99
CA PRO A 133 -10.38 8.17 20.30
C PRO A 133 -10.57 9.64 20.63
N LYS A 134 -9.94 10.15 21.70
CA LYS A 134 -10.02 11.56 22.09
C LYS A 134 -9.04 12.45 21.34
N GLN A 135 -8.07 11.88 20.63
CA GLN A 135 -7.09 12.65 19.87
C GLN A 135 -7.66 13.19 18.57
N SER A 136 -7.20 14.37 18.18
CA SER A 136 -7.47 14.91 16.84
C SER A 136 -6.83 14.01 15.77
N PRO A 137 -7.41 13.93 14.56
CA PRO A 137 -6.83 13.17 13.46
C PRO A 137 -5.39 13.61 13.18
N LYS A 138 -4.43 12.68 13.30
CA LYS A 138 -3.02 12.95 13.02
C LYS A 138 -2.40 11.73 12.33
N SER A 139 -2.41 11.74 11.01
CA SER A 139 -1.73 10.69 10.25
C SER A 139 -0.23 10.68 10.57
N ALA A 140 0.31 9.49 10.80
CA ALA A 140 1.73 9.21 10.86
C ALA A 140 2.35 9.08 9.46
N CYS A 141 1.54 9.02 8.41
CA CYS A 141 1.95 8.71 7.05
C CYS A 141 1.61 9.84 6.06
N LEU A 142 2.41 9.91 5.00
CA LEU A 142 2.15 10.70 3.81
C LEU A 142 2.43 9.84 2.58
N VAL A 143 1.44 9.65 1.70
CA VAL A 143 1.65 9.00 0.39
C VAL A 143 1.78 10.07 -0.70
N ILE A 144 2.86 10.01 -1.47
CA ILE A 144 3.21 10.98 -2.52
C ILE A 144 3.39 10.34 -3.90
N ASP A 145 3.64 11.18 -4.92
CA ASP A 145 3.83 10.80 -6.33
C ASP A 145 2.66 10.05 -6.96
N LEU A 146 1.55 10.77 -7.13
CA LEU A 146 0.40 10.33 -7.92
C LEU A 146 0.66 10.34 -9.44
N GLY A 147 1.90 10.49 -9.90
CA GLY A 147 2.21 10.58 -11.32
C GLY A 147 1.95 9.29 -12.10
N HIS A 148 1.74 8.17 -11.41
CA HIS A 148 1.31 6.89 -11.98
C HIS A 148 -0.14 6.53 -11.63
N SER A 149 -0.84 7.41 -10.93
CA SER A 149 -2.21 7.16 -10.47
C SER A 149 -3.19 7.07 -11.65
N ALA A 150 -4.34 6.46 -11.39
CA ALA A 150 -5.39 6.33 -12.39
C ALA A 150 -6.77 6.64 -11.79
N ASN A 151 -7.55 7.42 -12.53
CA ASN A 151 -8.91 7.80 -12.15
C ASN A 151 -9.92 6.74 -12.65
N LEU A 152 -10.66 6.15 -11.73
CA LEU A 152 -11.68 5.12 -11.90
C LEU A 152 -12.99 5.70 -12.48
N ASP A 153 -13.41 6.88 -12.04
CA ASP A 153 -14.66 7.54 -12.47
C ASP A 153 -14.61 8.03 -13.92
N TYR A 154 -13.43 8.44 -14.39
CA TYR A 154 -13.21 8.81 -15.78
C TYR A 154 -13.61 7.66 -16.74
N ARG A 155 -13.45 6.40 -16.33
CA ARG A 155 -13.81 5.23 -17.16
C ARG A 155 -15.33 5.00 -17.27
N ALA A 156 -16.11 5.42 -16.27
CA ALA A 156 -17.57 5.32 -16.33
C ALA A 156 -18.18 6.36 -17.28
N ALA A 157 -17.50 7.52 -17.44
CA ALA A 157 -18.00 8.65 -18.23
C ALA A 157 -17.59 8.64 -19.71
N VAL A 158 -16.54 7.91 -20.12
CA VAL A 158 -16.10 7.95 -21.53
C VAL A 158 -16.62 6.75 -22.33
N SER A 159 -17.29 7.07 -23.45
CA SER A 159 -17.83 6.10 -24.42
C SER A 159 -16.76 5.15 -24.95
N ALA A 160 -17.21 3.96 -25.38
CA ALA A 160 -16.38 2.82 -25.75
C ALA A 160 -15.30 3.11 -26.82
N GLU A 161 -15.43 4.19 -27.59
CA GLU A 161 -14.52 4.58 -28.68
C GLU A 161 -13.24 5.30 -28.22
N SER A 162 -13.17 5.74 -26.96
CA SER A 162 -12.02 6.45 -26.38
C SER A 162 -11.09 5.58 -25.51
N LYS A 163 -11.39 4.27 -25.40
CA LYS A 163 -10.73 3.29 -24.50
C LYS A 163 -9.23 3.07 -24.72
N ASN A 164 -8.62 3.75 -25.70
CA ASN A 164 -7.20 3.62 -26.02
C ASN A 164 -6.26 4.52 -25.18
N SER A 165 -6.76 5.44 -24.34
CA SER A 165 -5.87 6.46 -23.73
C SER A 165 -5.31 6.16 -22.33
N LYS A 166 -5.90 5.25 -21.53
CA LYS A 166 -5.36 4.86 -20.20
C LYS A 166 -5.61 3.38 -19.91
N ASN A 167 -4.70 2.50 -20.30
CA ASN A 167 -4.85 1.06 -20.08
C ASN A 167 -4.47 0.71 -18.64
N PHE A 168 -5.45 0.31 -17.80
CA PHE A 168 -5.21 -0.21 -16.44
C PHE A 168 -4.48 -1.55 -16.43
N ALA A 169 -4.26 -2.15 -17.60
CA ALA A 169 -3.38 -3.30 -17.81
C ALA A 169 -1.90 -2.90 -18.00
N GLU A 170 -1.58 -1.60 -18.13
CA GLU A 170 -0.17 -1.17 -18.16
C GLU A 170 0.54 -1.54 -16.86
N ARG A 171 1.69 -2.20 -17.00
CA ARG A 171 2.63 -2.45 -15.90
C ARG A 171 3.14 -1.10 -15.38
N LYS A 172 2.63 -0.71 -14.22
CA LYS A 172 3.03 0.49 -13.49
C LYS A 172 3.36 0.07 -12.06
N GLY A 173 4.47 0.58 -11.55
CA GLY A 173 5.01 0.24 -10.24
C GLY A 173 6.52 0.12 -10.28
N THR A 174 7.14 0.34 -9.12
CA THR A 174 8.57 0.09 -8.91
C THR A 174 8.81 -1.42 -8.93
N PRO A 175 9.73 -1.95 -9.77
CA PRO A 175 9.97 -3.38 -9.94
C PRO A 175 9.94 -4.18 -8.64
N LYS A 176 10.73 -3.77 -7.64
CA LYS A 176 10.82 -4.43 -6.34
C LYS A 176 9.47 -4.59 -5.61
N PHE A 177 8.55 -3.64 -5.78
CA PHE A 177 7.34 -3.52 -4.96
C PHE A 177 6.04 -3.73 -5.75
N ILE A 178 6.07 -3.67 -7.08
CA ILE A 178 4.88 -3.89 -7.91
C ILE A 178 4.23 -5.24 -7.58
N SER A 179 2.89 -5.34 -7.57
CA SER A 179 2.22 -6.62 -7.32
C SER A 179 2.59 -7.66 -8.37
N ARG A 180 2.57 -8.95 -8.00
CA ARG A 180 3.02 -10.04 -8.89
C ARG A 180 2.20 -10.12 -10.19
N SER A 181 0.88 -9.99 -10.11
CA SER A 181 -0.01 -10.01 -11.27
C SER A 181 0.19 -8.78 -12.19
N VAL A 182 0.41 -7.60 -11.62
CA VAL A 182 0.75 -6.39 -12.38
C VAL A 182 2.14 -6.52 -13.01
N SER A 183 3.08 -7.19 -12.33
CA SER A 183 4.40 -7.50 -12.89
C SER A 183 4.30 -8.37 -14.14
N GLN A 184 3.49 -9.43 -14.09
CA GLN A 184 3.26 -10.32 -15.23
C GLN A 184 2.37 -9.67 -16.30
N GLY A 185 1.50 -8.73 -15.93
CA GLY A 185 0.52 -8.10 -16.80
C GLY A 185 -0.71 -8.99 -17.07
N GLU A 186 -0.90 -10.03 -16.25
CA GLU A 186 -1.99 -10.98 -16.32
C GLU A 186 -2.34 -11.51 -14.91
N LEU A 187 -3.51 -12.14 -14.80
CA LEU A 187 -3.89 -12.80 -13.55
C LEU A 187 -2.99 -14.01 -13.33
N LEU A 188 -2.49 -14.18 -12.11
CA LEU A 188 -1.69 -15.35 -11.77
C LEU A 188 -2.56 -16.59 -11.70
N PRO A 189 -2.04 -17.79 -12.00
CA PRO A 189 -2.80 -19.02 -11.85
C PRO A 189 -3.43 -19.14 -10.46
N PRO A 190 -4.71 -19.57 -10.36
CA PRO A 190 -5.38 -19.66 -9.08
C PRO A 190 -4.65 -20.69 -8.21
N ARG A 191 -4.07 -20.22 -7.11
CA ARG A 191 -3.61 -21.11 -6.05
C ARG A 191 -4.81 -21.43 -5.17
N TYR A 192 -5.05 -22.70 -4.86
CA TYR A 192 -6.09 -23.15 -3.93
C TYR A 192 -5.75 -22.81 -2.46
N ILE A 193 -5.19 -21.63 -2.23
CA ILE A 193 -4.84 -21.14 -0.90
C ILE A 193 -5.98 -20.24 -0.49
N PHE A 194 -6.84 -20.79 0.36
CA PHE A 194 -7.90 -20.03 1.02
C PHE A 194 -7.27 -19.26 2.17
N SER A 195 -7.34 -17.93 2.14
CA SER A 195 -6.94 -17.10 3.28
C SER A 195 -8.18 -16.47 3.88
N GLN A 196 -8.40 -16.74 5.17
CA GLN A 196 -9.41 -16.05 5.96
C GLN A 196 -8.97 -14.63 6.31
N MET A 197 -9.94 -13.76 6.53
CA MET A 197 -9.70 -12.43 7.09
C MET A 197 -9.02 -12.57 8.47
N PRO A 198 -7.86 -11.91 8.70
CA PRO A 198 -7.23 -11.89 10.01
C PRO A 198 -8.18 -11.37 11.08
N LYS A 199 -8.31 -12.15 12.16
CA LYS A 199 -9.15 -11.81 13.30
C LYS A 199 -8.32 -11.12 14.37
N LEU A 200 -8.85 -9.99 14.84
CA LEU A 200 -8.40 -9.30 16.04
C LEU A 200 -8.96 -9.98 17.29
N ASP A 201 -8.20 -9.88 18.38
CA ASP A 201 -8.58 -10.33 19.71
C ASP A 201 -8.16 -9.31 20.78
N GLY A 202 -8.59 -9.55 22.03
CA GLY A 202 -8.16 -8.79 23.20
C GLY A 202 -8.32 -7.27 23.04
N GLN A 203 -7.23 -6.54 23.27
CA GLN A 203 -7.22 -5.08 23.20
C GLN A 203 -7.30 -4.55 21.77
N SER A 204 -6.66 -5.22 20.80
CA SER A 204 -6.71 -4.81 19.39
C SER A 204 -8.13 -4.86 18.82
N TYR A 205 -8.90 -5.89 19.19
CA TYR A 205 -10.32 -5.99 18.85
C TYR A 205 -11.14 -4.84 19.44
N LYS A 206 -10.97 -4.56 20.74
CA LYS A 206 -11.69 -3.48 21.43
C LYS A 206 -11.43 -2.11 20.80
N LEU A 207 -10.18 -1.80 20.48
CA LEU A 207 -9.79 -0.54 19.86
C LEU A 207 -10.42 -0.42 18.46
N HIS A 208 -10.32 -1.47 17.65
CA HIS A 208 -10.89 -1.49 16.31
C HIS A 208 -12.41 -1.28 16.32
N ILE A 209 -13.16 -2.06 17.11
CA ILE A 209 -14.63 -1.94 17.13
C ILE A 209 -15.12 -0.63 17.77
N SER A 210 -14.32 0.00 18.64
CA SER A 210 -14.68 1.31 19.19
C SER A 210 -14.68 2.42 18.14
N CYS A 211 -14.02 2.18 17.02
CA CYS A 211 -13.87 3.12 15.91
C CYS A 211 -14.74 2.76 14.69
N THR A 212 -15.43 1.60 14.71
CA THR A 212 -16.26 1.13 13.58
C THR A 212 -17.68 0.85 14.05
N ASP A 213 -18.68 1.18 13.25
CA ASP A 213 -20.05 0.71 13.47
C ASP A 213 -20.06 -0.83 13.47
N SER A 214 -20.76 -1.43 14.43
CA SER A 214 -20.71 -2.82 14.95
C SER A 214 -20.90 -3.99 13.95
N THR A 215 -20.19 -3.95 12.83
CA THR A 215 -20.33 -4.82 11.64
C THR A 215 -19.18 -5.81 11.50
N TYR A 216 -18.23 -5.82 12.43
CA TYR A 216 -16.99 -6.61 12.35
C TYR A 216 -17.22 -8.10 12.01
N GLU A 217 -18.15 -8.77 12.70
CA GLU A 217 -18.45 -10.19 12.42
C GLU A 217 -19.16 -10.40 11.09
N ALA A 218 -20.06 -9.48 10.72
CA ALA A 218 -20.73 -9.52 9.43
C ALA A 218 -19.73 -9.34 8.27
N TYR A 219 -18.78 -8.42 8.43
CA TYR A 219 -17.70 -8.18 7.49
C TYR A 219 -16.80 -9.42 7.34
N ASN A 220 -16.37 -10.03 8.45
CA ASN A 220 -15.58 -11.27 8.42
C ASN A 220 -16.31 -12.37 7.68
N LYS A 221 -17.58 -12.59 8.04
CA LYS A 221 -18.42 -13.60 7.41
C LYS A 221 -18.54 -13.33 5.91
N ALA A 222 -18.82 -12.10 5.49
CA ALA A 222 -19.01 -11.77 4.10
C ALA A 222 -17.72 -11.91 3.27
N VAL A 223 -16.56 -11.51 3.80
CA VAL A 223 -15.27 -11.69 3.11
C VAL A 223 -14.88 -13.17 3.05
N ASP A 224 -15.05 -13.91 4.15
CA ASP A 224 -14.71 -15.33 4.21
C ASP A 224 -15.67 -16.17 3.36
N GLU A 225 -16.98 -15.89 3.33
CA GLU A 225 -17.94 -16.61 2.49
C GLU A 225 -17.86 -16.19 1.02
N GLY A 226 -17.70 -14.89 0.75
CA GLY A 226 -17.48 -14.34 -0.60
C GLY A 226 -16.17 -14.79 -1.25
N SER A 227 -15.26 -15.39 -0.47
CA SER A 227 -14.04 -16.01 -0.98
C SER A 227 -14.23 -17.42 -1.58
N GLN A 228 -15.44 -18.01 -1.48
CA GLN A 228 -15.81 -19.24 -2.18
C GLN A 228 -16.31 -18.94 -3.60
N SER A 229 -15.48 -19.15 -4.63
CA SER A 229 -15.97 -19.14 -6.01
C SER A 229 -16.56 -20.52 -6.38
N SER A 230 -17.77 -20.52 -6.94
CA SER A 230 -18.47 -21.72 -7.44
C SER A 230 -18.29 -21.97 -8.95
N SER A 231 -17.46 -21.21 -9.67
CA SER A 231 -17.20 -21.48 -11.09
C SER A 231 -15.84 -20.97 -11.57
N GLU A 232 -15.32 -21.60 -12.63
CA GLU A 232 -14.17 -21.10 -13.38
C GLU A 232 -14.47 -19.67 -13.88
N PRO A 233 -13.59 -18.71 -13.62
CA PRO A 233 -13.84 -17.34 -14.00
C PRO A 233 -13.83 -17.23 -15.53
N ALA A 234 -14.93 -16.73 -16.10
CA ALA A 234 -14.96 -16.26 -17.48
C ALA A 234 -13.77 -15.32 -17.70
N ALA A 235 -13.04 -15.47 -18.81
CA ALA A 235 -11.80 -14.76 -19.12
C ALA A 235 -11.83 -13.29 -18.68
N THR A 236 -11.34 -13.02 -17.47
CA THR A 236 -11.33 -11.68 -16.91
C THR A 236 -10.15 -10.95 -17.50
N ARG A 237 -10.43 -9.88 -18.25
CA ARG A 237 -9.38 -8.97 -18.72
C ARG A 237 -8.64 -8.44 -17.50
N PHE A 238 -7.35 -8.68 -17.44
CA PHE A 238 -6.48 -8.18 -16.37
C PHE A 238 -6.60 -6.66 -16.23
N THR A 239 -6.81 -6.19 -15.00
CA THR A 239 -6.84 -4.78 -14.64
C THR A 239 -6.23 -4.56 -13.27
N HIS A 240 -5.46 -3.49 -13.11
CA HIS A 240 -4.99 -3.08 -11.78
C HIS A 240 -6.19 -2.74 -10.87
N GLN A 241 -6.24 -3.33 -9.66
CA GLN A 241 -7.27 -3.11 -8.64
C GLN A 241 -6.63 -2.74 -7.30
N LEU A 242 -7.43 -2.31 -6.32
CA LEU A 242 -6.96 -1.81 -5.04
C LEU A 242 -6.08 -2.82 -4.27
N PHE A 243 -6.41 -4.12 -4.30
CA PHE A 243 -5.62 -5.14 -3.61
C PHE A 243 -4.17 -5.26 -4.13
N HIS A 244 -3.86 -4.79 -5.34
CA HIS A 244 -2.48 -4.72 -5.83
C HIS A 244 -1.65 -3.64 -5.12
N ASP A 245 -2.26 -2.51 -4.75
CA ASP A 245 -1.60 -1.49 -3.93
C ASP A 245 -1.37 -2.04 -2.49
N ALA A 246 -2.27 -2.90 -1.99
CA ALA A 246 -2.06 -3.62 -0.72
C ALA A 246 -0.88 -4.60 -0.80
N GLU A 247 -0.79 -5.40 -1.86
CA GLU A 247 0.35 -6.30 -2.08
C GLU A 247 1.67 -5.51 -2.17
N SER A 248 1.66 -4.36 -2.85
CA SER A 248 2.83 -3.48 -2.93
C SER A 248 3.24 -2.93 -1.57
N THR A 249 2.25 -2.58 -0.73
CA THR A 249 2.49 -2.15 0.65
C THR A 249 3.12 -3.25 1.49
N PHE A 250 2.66 -4.49 1.35
CA PHE A 250 3.31 -5.64 2.02
C PHE A 250 4.77 -5.80 1.59
N TRP A 251 5.09 -5.66 0.30
CA TRP A 251 6.46 -5.77 -0.18
C TRP A 251 7.36 -4.68 0.42
N VAL A 252 6.84 -3.46 0.62
CA VAL A 252 7.54 -2.38 1.34
C VAL A 252 7.77 -2.75 2.80
N ILE A 253 6.75 -3.25 3.51
CA ILE A 253 6.86 -3.68 4.92
C ILE A 253 7.95 -4.76 5.06
N SER A 254 7.85 -5.80 4.24
CA SER A 254 8.76 -6.95 4.27
C SER A 254 10.20 -6.55 3.95
N TRP A 255 10.38 -5.74 2.91
CA TRP A 255 11.70 -5.24 2.50
C TRP A 255 12.36 -4.37 3.56
N PHE A 256 11.60 -3.51 4.21
CA PHE A 256 12.10 -2.69 5.30
C PHE A 256 12.53 -3.57 6.46
N LEU A 257 11.62 -4.39 7.02
CA LEU A 257 11.88 -5.19 8.22
C LEU A 257 12.97 -6.25 8.01
N ALA A 258 13.05 -6.89 6.84
CA ALA A 258 14.10 -7.88 6.55
C ALA A 258 15.51 -7.27 6.64
N ARG A 259 15.63 -5.99 6.25
CA ARG A 259 16.90 -5.26 6.21
C ARG A 259 17.15 -4.39 7.44
N SER A 260 16.17 -4.21 8.31
CA SER A 260 16.33 -3.44 9.53
C SER A 260 17.15 -4.20 10.57
N ALA A 261 18.01 -3.47 11.26
CA ALA A 261 18.82 -3.98 12.37
C ALA A 261 18.60 -3.09 13.61
N PRO A 262 18.79 -3.63 14.82
CA PRO A 262 18.78 -2.84 16.04
C PRO A 262 19.95 -1.83 16.05
N ASN A 263 19.86 -0.77 16.85
CA ASN A 263 20.88 0.29 16.90
C ASN A 263 22.27 -0.15 17.40
N ASP A 264 22.33 -1.25 18.14
CA ASP A 264 23.54 -1.91 18.63
C ASP A 264 24.00 -3.05 17.70
N TYR A 265 23.50 -3.11 16.47
CA TYR A 265 23.82 -4.15 15.51
C TYR A 265 25.31 -4.22 15.18
N GLU A 266 25.89 -5.39 15.44
CA GLU A 266 27.17 -5.80 14.87
C GLU A 266 26.92 -6.59 13.59
N MET A 267 27.80 -6.41 12.59
CA MET A 267 27.69 -7.08 11.30
C MET A 267 27.61 -8.61 11.47
N GLU A 268 26.66 -9.22 10.77
CA GLU A 268 26.51 -10.68 10.80
C GLU A 268 27.75 -11.36 10.18
N ASN A 269 28.49 -12.10 11.01
CA ASN A 269 29.71 -12.81 10.59
C ASN A 269 29.45 -13.98 9.64
N LYS A 270 28.19 -14.41 9.48
CA LYS A 270 27.80 -15.51 8.60
C LYS A 270 26.67 -15.08 7.68
N PRO A 271 26.75 -15.39 6.38
CA PRO A 271 25.65 -15.13 5.46
C PRO A 271 24.41 -15.92 5.89
N ASN A 272 23.28 -15.22 6.01
CA ASN A 272 21.98 -15.84 6.24
C ASN A 272 21.36 -16.21 4.89
N PRO A 273 21.22 -17.51 4.56
CA PRO A 273 20.80 -17.94 3.23
C PRO A 273 19.36 -17.49 2.90
N GLU A 274 18.44 -17.51 3.86
CA GLU A 274 17.05 -17.08 3.62
C GLU A 274 16.95 -15.58 3.39
N LEU A 275 17.68 -14.78 4.17
CA LEU A 275 17.77 -13.34 3.95
C LEU A 275 18.39 -13.03 2.58
N GLN A 276 19.47 -13.71 2.19
CA GLN A 276 20.10 -13.53 0.89
C GLN A 276 19.16 -13.91 -0.25
N LEU A 277 18.47 -15.04 -0.16
CA LEU A 277 17.47 -15.46 -1.14
C LEU A 277 16.36 -14.42 -1.27
N PHE A 278 15.86 -13.90 -0.15
CA PHE A 278 14.85 -12.85 -0.13
C PHE A 278 15.35 -11.57 -0.81
N VAL A 279 16.52 -11.07 -0.43
CA VAL A 279 17.04 -9.81 -0.99
C VAL A 279 17.39 -9.95 -2.46
N ASN A 280 18.09 -11.02 -2.84
CA ASN A 280 18.42 -11.28 -4.24
C ASN A 280 17.15 -11.37 -5.09
N GLY A 281 16.11 -12.08 -4.60
CA GLY A 281 14.84 -12.18 -5.31
C GLY A 281 14.09 -10.85 -5.44
N MET A 282 14.19 -9.98 -4.42
CA MET A 282 13.59 -8.64 -4.45
C MET A 282 14.36 -7.65 -5.34
N GLU A 283 15.69 -7.76 -5.42
CA GLU A 283 16.54 -6.87 -6.21
C GLU A 283 16.65 -7.27 -7.68
N ALA A 284 16.72 -8.57 -7.96
CA ALA A 284 16.75 -9.08 -9.33
C ALA A 284 15.36 -9.12 -9.99
N HIS A 285 14.28 -8.81 -9.24
CA HIS A 285 12.94 -8.73 -9.79
C HIS A 285 12.84 -7.63 -10.85
N TYR A 286 12.38 -8.03 -12.05
CA TYR A 286 12.06 -7.12 -13.13
C TYR A 286 10.72 -7.50 -13.80
N PRO A 287 9.78 -6.56 -14.00
CA PRO A 287 8.50 -6.83 -14.64
C PRO A 287 8.64 -7.31 -16.08
N SER A 288 8.14 -8.52 -16.34
CA SER A 288 8.25 -9.18 -17.64
C SER A 288 7.20 -10.29 -17.75
N ASN A 289 6.76 -10.57 -18.98
CA ASN A 289 5.93 -11.74 -19.32
C ASN A 289 6.77 -13.01 -19.54
N ASN A 290 8.09 -12.86 -19.74
CA ASN A 290 8.95 -13.96 -20.14
C ASN A 290 9.70 -14.59 -18.96
N THR A 291 9.61 -13.99 -17.78
CA THR A 291 10.30 -14.45 -16.58
C THR A 291 9.31 -14.55 -15.44
N SER A 292 9.33 -15.70 -14.75
CA SER A 292 8.55 -15.87 -13.52
C SER A 292 8.94 -14.81 -12.50
N ASP A 293 7.95 -14.31 -11.76
CA ASP A 293 8.22 -13.41 -10.63
C ASP A 293 9.01 -14.17 -9.56
N GLN A 294 10.27 -13.79 -9.35
CA GLN A 294 11.15 -14.46 -8.38
C GLN A 294 10.60 -14.45 -6.95
N ARG A 295 9.73 -13.48 -6.63
CA ARG A 295 9.08 -13.37 -5.32
C ARG A 295 7.97 -14.40 -5.14
N ALA A 296 7.46 -15.01 -6.22
CA ALA A 296 6.46 -16.08 -6.15
C ALA A 296 7.00 -17.38 -5.52
N CYS A 297 8.32 -17.51 -5.40
CA CYS A 297 8.98 -18.62 -4.72
C CYS A 297 9.12 -18.40 -3.21
N PHE A 298 8.83 -17.21 -2.69
CA PHE A 298 8.97 -16.94 -1.26
C PHE A 298 7.91 -17.71 -0.47
N SER A 299 8.37 -18.39 0.58
CA SER A 299 7.50 -19.14 1.48
C SER A 299 6.68 -18.18 2.35
N THR A 300 5.40 -18.52 2.57
CA THR A 300 4.53 -17.81 3.51
C THR A 300 4.67 -18.32 4.95
N MET A 301 5.50 -19.35 5.18
CA MET A 301 5.63 -20.00 6.47
C MET A 301 6.30 -19.09 7.51
N LEU A 302 5.83 -19.21 8.76
CA LEU A 302 6.36 -18.49 9.90
C LEU A 302 7.87 -18.68 10.06
N GLU A 303 8.34 -19.93 9.95
CA GLU A 303 9.76 -20.25 10.14
C GLU A 303 10.66 -19.60 9.08
N THR A 304 10.18 -19.42 7.84
CA THR A 304 10.91 -18.67 6.82
C THR A 304 11.07 -17.20 7.24
N TRP A 305 9.99 -16.55 7.69
CA TRP A 305 10.07 -15.15 8.14
C TRP A 305 10.96 -14.97 9.37
N LYS A 306 10.95 -15.92 10.30
CA LYS A 306 11.88 -15.91 11.45
C LYS A 306 13.34 -16.00 11.02
N GLN A 307 13.64 -16.74 9.95
CA GLN A 307 14.98 -16.86 9.40
C GLN A 307 15.39 -15.62 8.59
N ILE A 308 14.45 -15.00 7.86
CA ILE A 308 14.72 -13.76 7.11
C ILE A 308 15.02 -12.60 8.06
N LEU A 309 14.24 -12.43 9.12
CA LEU A 309 14.33 -11.29 10.03
C LEU A 309 15.55 -11.34 10.94
N HIS A 310 15.95 -10.16 11.44
CA HIS A 310 16.94 -10.09 12.51
C HIS A 310 16.40 -10.80 13.77
N PRO A 311 17.24 -11.47 14.59
CA PRO A 311 16.77 -12.15 15.81
C PRO A 311 15.97 -11.25 16.75
N ARG A 312 16.34 -9.97 16.88
CA ARG A 312 15.58 -8.97 17.69
C ARG A 312 14.23 -8.54 17.07
N LEU A 313 13.98 -8.87 15.81
CA LEU A 313 12.72 -8.60 15.11
C LEU A 313 11.87 -9.87 14.91
N VAL A 314 12.33 -11.04 15.38
CA VAL A 314 11.66 -12.33 15.14
C VAL A 314 10.20 -12.35 15.59
N ASP A 315 9.86 -11.53 16.60
CA ASP A 315 8.51 -11.39 17.13
C ASP A 315 7.50 -10.85 16.13
N VAL A 316 7.93 -10.13 15.09
CA VAL A 316 7.04 -9.62 14.02
C VAL A 316 6.83 -10.65 12.90
N ALA A 317 7.55 -11.78 12.93
CA ALA A 317 7.44 -12.83 11.90
C ALA A 317 6.00 -13.40 11.75
N PRO A 318 5.21 -13.60 12.82
CA PRO A 318 3.81 -14.01 12.69
C PRO A 318 2.97 -13.02 11.87
N MET A 319 3.16 -11.71 12.11
CA MET A 319 2.48 -10.66 11.34
C MET A 319 2.83 -10.78 9.85
N LEU A 320 4.10 -10.87 9.49
CA LEU A 320 4.54 -11.01 8.09
C LEU A 320 4.04 -12.31 7.45
N SER A 321 4.05 -13.43 8.19
CA SER A 321 3.54 -14.71 7.70
C SER A 321 2.05 -14.63 7.36
N GLU A 322 1.23 -14.05 8.25
CA GLU A 322 -0.20 -13.89 8.02
C GLU A 322 -0.50 -12.90 6.89
N MET A 323 0.23 -11.78 6.81
CA MET A 323 0.10 -10.84 5.68
C MET A 323 0.44 -11.54 4.37
N HIS A 324 1.55 -12.29 4.32
CA HIS A 324 1.99 -12.99 3.12
C HIS A 324 0.94 -14.03 2.70
N LYS A 325 0.35 -14.77 3.64
CA LYS A 325 -0.74 -15.73 3.35
C LYS A 325 -1.96 -15.03 2.74
N TYR A 326 -2.32 -13.84 3.22
CA TYR A 326 -3.50 -13.11 2.74
C TYR A 326 -3.32 -12.48 1.36
N ILE A 327 -2.14 -11.96 1.04
CA ILE A 327 -1.87 -11.36 -0.27
C ILE A 327 -1.53 -12.38 -1.36
N LEU A 328 -1.10 -13.60 -0.98
CA LEU A 328 -0.60 -14.60 -1.92
C LEU A 328 -1.65 -15.01 -2.97
N PRO A 329 -2.94 -15.21 -2.64
CA PRO A 329 -3.99 -15.54 -3.60
C PRO A 329 -4.16 -14.47 -4.69
N GLU A 330 -4.54 -14.91 -5.89
CA GLU A 330 -4.96 -14.00 -6.97
C GLU A 330 -6.42 -13.57 -6.74
N TRP A 331 -6.60 -12.43 -6.08
CA TRP A 331 -7.90 -11.86 -5.79
C TRP A 331 -8.64 -11.37 -7.03
N GLY A 332 -7.97 -11.20 -8.18
CA GLY A 332 -8.63 -10.82 -9.44
C GLY A 332 -9.66 -11.82 -9.95
N TYR A 333 -9.68 -13.05 -9.42
CA TYR A 333 -10.73 -14.05 -9.68
C TYR A 333 -11.94 -13.94 -8.74
N ARG A 334 -12.00 -12.94 -7.86
CA ARG A 334 -13.09 -12.73 -6.90
C ARG A 334 -13.78 -11.38 -7.16
N LEU A 335 -14.39 -11.27 -8.34
CA LEU A 335 -14.99 -10.01 -8.80
C LEU A 335 -16.05 -9.46 -7.84
N GLU A 336 -16.94 -10.30 -7.32
CA GLU A 336 -17.99 -9.86 -6.39
C GLU A 336 -17.40 -9.39 -5.06
N LEU A 337 -16.43 -10.13 -4.50
CA LEU A 337 -15.69 -9.68 -3.32
C LEU A 337 -15.01 -8.33 -3.56
N ASN A 338 -14.33 -8.16 -4.69
CA ASN A 338 -13.60 -6.91 -4.98
C ASN A 338 -14.56 -5.75 -5.28
N LYS A 339 -15.80 -6.03 -5.67
CA LYS A 339 -16.83 -5.03 -5.90
C LYS A 339 -17.49 -4.59 -4.60
N GLU A 340 -17.85 -5.54 -3.73
CA GLU A 340 -18.54 -5.28 -2.47
C GLU A 340 -17.59 -4.84 -1.35
N TYR A 341 -16.39 -5.45 -1.32
CA TYR A 341 -15.36 -5.23 -0.32
C TYR A 341 -13.99 -4.95 -0.97
N PRO A 342 -13.84 -3.92 -1.83
CA PRO A 342 -12.59 -3.61 -2.54
C PRO A 342 -11.38 -3.42 -1.61
N GLU A 343 -11.64 -3.06 -0.36
CA GLU A 343 -10.65 -2.73 0.66
C GLU A 343 -10.16 -3.93 1.49
N HIS A 344 -10.67 -5.14 1.23
CA HIS A 344 -10.42 -6.32 2.06
C HIS A 344 -8.93 -6.63 2.29
N ALA A 345 -8.08 -6.46 1.27
CA ALA A 345 -6.64 -6.69 1.39
C ALA A 345 -5.96 -5.68 2.32
N HIS A 346 -6.27 -4.38 2.18
CA HIS A 346 -5.80 -3.37 3.12
C HIS A 346 -6.32 -3.63 4.54
N GLU A 347 -7.52 -4.20 4.68
CA GLU A 347 -8.15 -4.45 5.99
C GLU A 347 -7.38 -5.53 6.74
N ALA A 348 -7.07 -6.61 6.03
CA ALA A 348 -6.24 -7.67 6.55
C ALA A 348 -4.87 -7.15 7.02
N LEU A 349 -4.20 -6.31 6.22
CA LEU A 349 -2.92 -5.71 6.60
C LEU A 349 -3.06 -4.80 7.83
N MET A 350 -4.06 -3.92 7.85
CA MET A 350 -4.32 -3.02 8.98
C MET A 350 -4.54 -3.77 10.29
N ARG A 351 -5.34 -4.83 10.26
CA ARG A 351 -5.61 -5.64 11.47
C ARG A 351 -4.35 -6.30 12.00
N LEU A 352 -3.54 -6.85 11.11
CA LEU A 352 -2.26 -7.46 11.48
C LEU A 352 -1.27 -6.43 12.04
N LEU A 353 -1.22 -5.23 11.45
CA LEU A 353 -0.43 -4.10 11.97
C LEU A 353 -0.94 -3.64 13.34
N LEU A 354 -2.26 -3.50 13.52
CA LEU A 354 -2.86 -3.06 14.79
C LEU A 354 -2.57 -4.04 15.91
N ARG A 355 -2.69 -5.35 15.65
CA ARG A 355 -2.36 -6.39 16.62
C ARG A 355 -0.92 -6.27 17.11
N GLU A 356 0.00 -6.01 16.19
CA GLU A 356 1.43 -5.85 16.50
C GLU A 356 1.73 -4.52 17.22
N ILE A 357 1.08 -3.42 16.81
CA ILE A 357 1.18 -2.13 17.49
C ILE A 357 0.73 -2.26 18.95
N VAL A 358 -0.44 -2.88 19.19
CA VAL A 358 -0.97 -3.10 20.53
C VAL A 358 -0.02 -3.98 21.36
N ARG A 359 0.55 -5.03 20.76
CA ARG A 359 1.54 -5.90 21.43
C ARG A 359 2.74 -5.12 21.98
N ILE A 360 3.22 -4.12 21.24
CA ILE A 360 4.35 -3.26 21.62
C ILE A 360 3.90 -2.13 22.57
N GLU A 361 2.68 -1.61 22.42
CA GLU A 361 2.10 -0.65 23.37
C GLU A 361 1.93 -1.27 24.77
N ASP A 362 1.47 -2.52 24.83
CA ASP A 362 1.28 -3.28 26.09
C ASP A 362 2.61 -3.63 26.77
N ASP A 363 3.68 -3.80 26.00
CA ASP A 363 5.02 -4.10 26.51
C ASP A 363 6.11 -3.43 25.66
N LYS A 364 6.56 -2.27 26.14
CA LYS A 364 7.53 -1.41 25.47
C LYS A 364 8.91 -2.04 25.29
N THR A 365 9.23 -3.13 26.00
CA THR A 365 10.50 -3.84 25.80
C THR A 365 10.59 -4.53 24.44
N LYS A 366 9.44 -4.72 23.78
CA LYS A 366 9.33 -5.27 22.42
C LYS A 366 9.55 -4.23 21.32
N ASP A 367 9.62 -2.94 21.66
CA ASP A 367 9.97 -1.93 20.67
C ASP A 367 11.47 -1.99 20.36
N VAL A 368 11.80 -2.02 19.08
CA VAL A 368 13.20 -2.11 18.62
C VAL A 368 13.59 -0.76 18.05
N VAL A 369 14.63 -0.16 18.63
CA VAL A 369 15.27 1.03 18.07
C VAL A 369 16.14 0.61 16.89
N PHE A 370 15.89 1.19 15.72
CA PHE A 370 16.64 0.86 14.51
C PHE A 370 18.00 1.56 14.45
N ALA A 371 18.95 0.93 13.77
CA ALA A 371 20.21 1.56 13.42
C ALA A 371 19.99 2.75 12.46
N PRO A 372 20.60 3.93 12.70
CA PRO A 372 20.40 5.12 11.87
C PRO A 372 20.80 4.97 10.40
N LEU A 373 21.74 4.06 10.10
CA LEU A 373 22.38 3.90 8.79
C LEU A 373 22.64 2.42 8.42
N GLY A 374 22.28 1.47 9.30
CA GLY A 374 22.63 0.06 9.17
C GLY A 374 21.52 -0.72 8.48
N THR A 375 21.53 -0.74 7.15
CA THR A 375 20.90 -1.85 6.44
C THR A 375 21.68 -3.10 6.86
N ARG A 376 21.01 -4.19 7.27
CA ARG A 376 21.69 -5.48 7.52
C ARG A 376 22.52 -5.81 6.28
N ASN A 377 23.84 -5.67 6.40
CA ASN A 377 24.73 -5.85 5.29
C ASN A 377 24.69 -7.33 4.91
N LEU A 378 24.25 -7.59 3.69
CA LEU A 378 24.59 -8.84 3.02
C LEU A 378 26.06 -8.70 2.67
N LEU A 379 26.90 -9.52 3.27
CA LEU A 379 28.30 -9.63 2.85
C LEU A 379 28.32 -9.81 1.32
N GLU A 380 29.12 -8.97 0.64
CA GLU A 380 29.27 -8.89 -0.83
C GLU A 380 29.59 -10.23 -1.50
#